data_AF-F2D0L1-F1
#
_entry.id   AF-F2D0L1-F1
#
_cell.length_a   1.000
_cell.length_b   1.000
_cell.length_c   1.000
_cell.angle_alpha   90.00
_cell.angle_beta   90.00
_cell.angle_gamma   90.00
#
_symmetry.space_group_name_H-M   'P 1'
#
loop_
_entity.id
_entity.type
_entity.pdbx_description
1 polymer ?
#
loop_
_entity_poly.entity_id
_entity_poly.type
_entity_poly.pdbx_seq_one_letter_code
_entity_poly.pdbx_strand_id
1 'polypeptide(L)'
;MTTRRRPFKVPEMALRVCVIPLALASLWEMATNKQADDTYGEISFSNLSGFKYLVCINAVTAAYSVASILMPSFKSRARYDWLIFLLDQAAAYLLVTSCSAAAELVYLAREGDREVSWGEVCSYFGRFCGRATVSVALQAAALLCFVALSLVSAFRVFREFDGPAAHVDCSEDSDSKQAQEQGAR
;
A
#
# COMPACT_ATOMS: atom_id res chain seq x y z
N MET A 1 -10.64 13.42 30.96
CA MET A 1 -9.81 12.82 29.89
C MET A 1 -10.62 11.78 29.14
N THR A 2 -11.45 12.20 28.18
CA THR A 2 -12.17 11.27 27.30
C THR A 2 -11.29 10.97 26.10
N THR A 3 -10.66 9.80 26.11
CA THR A 3 -9.92 9.26 24.97
C THR A 3 -10.91 9.02 23.84
N ARG A 4 -11.15 10.02 22.98
CA ARG A 4 -11.84 9.86 21.69
C ARG A 4 -10.99 8.91 20.85
N ARG A 5 -11.17 7.60 21.04
CA ARG A 5 -10.55 6.58 20.20
C ARG A 5 -11.07 6.83 18.80
N ARG A 6 -10.22 7.36 17.92
CA ARG A 6 -10.53 7.42 16.49
C ARG A 6 -10.64 5.96 16.04
N PRO A 7 -11.82 5.47 15.64
CA PRO A 7 -12.05 4.03 15.41
C PRO A 7 -11.07 3.45 14.36
N PHE A 8 -10.58 4.30 13.46
CA PHE A 8 -9.67 3.93 12.38
C PHE A 8 -8.17 3.88 12.74
N LYS A 9 -7.76 4.33 13.94
CA LYS A 9 -6.33 4.32 14.33
C LYS A 9 -5.80 2.93 14.65
N VAL A 10 -6.61 2.12 15.34
CA VAL A 10 -6.22 0.74 15.72
C VAL A 10 -6.02 -0.15 14.49
N PRO A 11 -6.96 -0.24 13.53
CA PRO A 11 -6.76 -1.06 12.34
C PRO A 11 -5.61 -0.56 11.45
N GLU A 12 -5.40 0.76 11.32
CA GLU A 12 -4.25 1.31 10.60
C GLU A 12 -2.92 0.86 11.23
N MET A 13 -2.78 0.98 12.55
CA MET A 13 -1.56 0.55 13.24
C MET A 13 -1.34 -0.96 13.14
N ALA A 14 -2.41 -1.76 13.26
CA ALA A 14 -2.33 -3.20 13.09
C ALA A 14 -1.83 -3.56 11.68
N LEU A 15 -2.41 -2.96 10.64
CA LEU A 15 -2.00 -3.17 9.24
C LEU A 15 -0.52 -2.82 9.02
N ARG A 16 -0.05 -1.68 9.54
CA ARG A 16 1.37 -1.29 9.43
C ARG A 16 2.31 -2.26 10.13
N VAL A 17 1.92 -2.77 11.29
CA VAL A 17 2.70 -3.79 12.02
C VAL A 17 2.69 -5.12 11.26
N CYS A 18 1.57 -5.50 10.64
CA CYS A 18 1.44 -6.74 9.86
C CYS A 18 2.27 -6.72 8.56
N VAL A 19 2.36 -5.57 7.89
CA VAL A 19 3.14 -5.43 6.65
C VAL A 19 4.62 -5.71 6.87
N ILE A 20 5.20 -5.22 7.97
CA ILE A 20 6.65 -5.33 8.23
C ILE A 20 7.16 -6.78 8.12
N PRO A 21 6.62 -7.78 8.84
CA PRO A 21 7.06 -9.15 8.71
C PRO A 21 6.74 -9.75 7.34
N LEU A 22 5.62 -9.39 6.69
CA LEU A 22 5.30 -9.88 5.34
C LEU A 22 6.32 -9.41 4.30
N ALA A 23 6.65 -8.11 4.32
CA ALA A 23 7.61 -7.51 3.40
C ALA A 23 9.03 -8.04 3.67
N LEU A 24 9.43 -8.17 4.94
CA LEU A 24 10.74 -8.73 5.30
C LEU A 24 10.86 -10.21 4.95
N ALA A 25 9.81 -11.00 5.16
CA ALA A 25 9.80 -12.41 4.75
C ALA A 25 9.85 -12.54 3.23
N SER A 26 9.05 -11.77 2.48
CA SER A 26 9.10 -11.74 1.02
C SER A 26 10.50 -11.38 0.51
N LEU A 27 11.09 -10.30 1.06
CA LEU A 27 12.43 -9.85 0.76
C LEU A 27 13.46 -10.94 1.05
N TRP A 28 13.42 -11.53 2.24
CA TRP A 28 14.39 -12.54 2.69
C TRP A 28 14.34 -13.78 1.81
N GLU A 29 13.14 -14.30 1.54
CA GLU A 29 12.95 -15.48 0.69
C GLU A 29 13.51 -15.24 -0.72
N MET A 30 13.27 -14.07 -1.33
CA MET A 30 13.78 -13.76 -2.67
C MET A 30 15.27 -13.42 -2.69
N ALA A 31 15.75 -12.61 -1.74
CA ALA A 31 17.15 -12.16 -1.71
C ALA A 31 18.13 -13.31 -1.40
N THR A 32 17.65 -14.37 -0.76
CA THR A 32 18.42 -15.60 -0.54
C THR A 32 18.19 -16.65 -1.64
N ASN A 33 17.38 -16.33 -2.64
CA ASN A 33 17.01 -17.27 -3.68
C ASN A 33 18.11 -17.41 -4.74
N LYS A 34 18.81 -18.55 -4.69
CA LYS A 34 19.79 -18.98 -5.68
C LYS A 34 19.79 -20.50 -5.77
N GLN A 35 20.05 -21.04 -6.96
CA GLN A 35 20.17 -22.47 -7.19
C GLN A 35 21.18 -22.70 -8.32
N ALA A 36 22.06 -23.68 -8.12
CA ALA A 36 23.00 -24.12 -9.14
C ALA A 36 22.62 -25.52 -9.61
N ASP A 37 22.83 -25.77 -10.90
CA ASP A 37 22.67 -27.06 -11.57
C ASP A 37 23.94 -27.34 -12.40
N ASP A 38 24.46 -28.57 -12.34
CA ASP A 38 25.73 -28.92 -12.98
C ASP A 38 25.65 -28.91 -14.52
N THR A 39 24.45 -29.03 -15.10
CA THR A 39 24.22 -29.07 -16.55
C THR A 39 23.85 -27.70 -17.11
N TYR A 40 23.04 -26.93 -16.38
CA TYR A 40 22.48 -25.66 -16.86
C TYR A 40 23.09 -24.40 -16.23
N GLY A 41 23.97 -24.56 -15.23
CA GLY A 41 24.65 -23.45 -14.55
C GLY A 41 23.88 -22.90 -13.34
N GLU A 42 24.18 -21.66 -12.96
CA GLU A 42 23.62 -21.01 -11.77
C GLU A 42 22.55 -19.97 -12.12
N ILE A 43 21.40 -20.06 -11.44
CA ILE A 43 20.37 -19.02 -11.43
C ILE A 43 20.29 -18.34 -10.06
N SER A 44 20.27 -17.01 -10.09
CA SER A 44 20.15 -16.16 -8.90
C SER A 44 19.08 -15.11 -9.14
N PHE A 45 18.41 -14.67 -8.07
CA PHE A 45 17.45 -13.56 -8.14
C PHE A 45 18.05 -12.29 -8.74
N SER A 46 19.36 -12.07 -8.59
CA SER A 46 20.09 -10.91 -9.11
C SER A 46 20.17 -10.87 -10.63
N ASN A 47 19.97 -12.01 -11.31
CA ASN A 47 19.99 -12.09 -12.78
C ASN A 47 18.67 -11.62 -13.39
N LEU A 48 17.60 -11.57 -12.59
CA LEU A 48 16.24 -11.27 -13.02
C LEU A 48 15.83 -9.89 -12.50
N SER A 49 15.64 -8.94 -13.42
CA SER A 49 15.32 -7.54 -13.08
C SER A 49 14.02 -7.42 -12.26
N GLY A 50 13.00 -8.21 -12.57
CA GLY A 50 11.73 -8.23 -11.81
C GLY A 50 11.91 -8.69 -10.36
N PHE A 51 12.79 -9.67 -10.09
CA PHE A 51 13.07 -10.11 -8.72
C PHE A 51 13.90 -9.10 -7.93
N LYS A 52 14.88 -8.44 -8.58
CA LYS A 52 15.58 -7.30 -7.99
C LYS A 52 14.62 -6.17 -7.63
N TYR A 53 13.67 -5.88 -8.51
CA TYR A 53 12.67 -4.85 -8.27
C TYR A 53 11.78 -5.22 -7.08
N LEU A 54 11.28 -6.47 -6.99
CA LEU A 54 10.53 -6.99 -5.85
C LEU A 54 11.29 -6.84 -4.53
N VAL A 55 12.58 -7.20 -4.49
CA VAL A 55 13.43 -7.08 -3.29
C VAL A 55 13.57 -5.61 -2.87
N CYS A 56 13.84 -4.72 -3.84
CA CYS A 56 13.99 -3.29 -3.59
C CYS A 56 12.69 -2.69 -3.02
N ILE A 57 11.54 -3.00 -3.64
CA ILE A 57 10.26 -2.46 -3.18
C ILE A 57 9.89 -2.98 -1.79
N ASN A 58 10.08 -4.26 -1.49
CA ASN A 58 9.84 -4.76 -0.13
C ASN A 58 10.71 -4.04 0.91
N ALA A 59 11.97 -3.72 0.59
CA ALA A 59 12.86 -2.97 1.49
C ALA A 59 12.35 -1.55 1.75
N VAL A 60 11.99 -0.83 0.68
CA VAL A 60 11.41 0.53 0.76
C VAL A 60 10.12 0.52 1.57
N THR A 61 9.25 -0.45 1.30
CA THR A 61 7.96 -0.61 1.99
C THR A 61 8.13 -0.91 3.48
N ALA A 62 9.06 -1.79 3.86
CA ALA A 62 9.36 -2.07 5.26
C ALA A 62 9.92 -0.83 5.98
N ALA A 63 10.87 -0.13 5.36
CA ALA A 63 11.45 1.10 5.90
C ALA A 63 10.39 2.20 6.06
N TYR A 64 9.54 2.41 5.05
CA TYR A 64 8.43 3.35 5.12
C TYR A 64 7.46 2.99 6.25
N SER A 65 7.08 1.71 6.39
CA SER A 65 6.16 1.26 7.43
C SER A 65 6.71 1.54 8.83
N VAL A 66 8.00 1.24 9.07
CA VAL A 66 8.68 1.57 10.32
C VAL A 66 8.72 3.08 10.56
N ALA A 67 9.12 3.87 9.56
CA ALA A 67 9.17 5.33 9.66
C ALA A 67 7.80 5.94 9.99
N SER A 68 6.74 5.43 9.37
CA SER A 68 5.36 5.88 9.60
C SER A 68 4.85 5.59 11.02
N ILE A 69 5.37 4.54 11.68
CA ILE A 69 5.08 4.22 13.09
C ILE A 69 5.87 5.15 14.01
N LEU A 70 7.12 5.46 13.66
CA LEU A 70 8.06 6.25 14.47
C LEU A 70 7.88 7.77 14.38
N MET A 71 6.97 8.27 13.54
CA MET A 71 6.70 9.71 13.42
C MET A 71 5.36 10.16 14.07
N PRO A 72 5.18 10.19 15.41
CA PRO A 72 3.92 10.63 16.01
C PRO A 72 3.68 12.16 16.10
N SER A 73 4.66 13.05 15.88
CA SER A 73 4.63 14.34 16.61
C SER A 73 5.03 15.66 15.92
N PHE A 74 5.11 15.77 14.59
CA PHE A 74 5.52 17.05 14.00
C PHE A 74 4.53 17.59 12.95
N LYS A 75 3.89 18.73 13.30
CA LYS A 75 3.20 19.69 12.43
C LYS A 75 1.72 19.40 12.07
N SER A 76 1.03 20.47 11.63
CA SER A 76 -0.41 20.57 11.37
C SER A 76 -1.05 19.28 10.86
N ARG A 77 -2.05 18.81 11.61
CA ARG A 77 -2.64 17.47 11.48
C ARG A 77 -3.17 17.18 10.07
N ALA A 78 -3.77 18.18 9.41
CA ALA A 78 -4.29 18.06 8.05
C ALA A 78 -3.20 17.77 7.01
N ARG A 79 -2.04 18.46 7.08
CA ARG A 79 -0.93 18.22 6.13
C ARG A 79 -0.28 16.86 6.32
N TYR A 80 -0.22 16.39 7.56
CA TYR A 80 0.31 15.06 7.89
C TYR A 80 -0.59 13.94 7.38
N ASP A 81 -1.91 14.04 7.58
CA ASP A 81 -2.87 13.04 7.11
C ASP A 81 -2.86 12.94 5.57
N TRP A 82 -2.74 14.07 4.85
CA TRP A 82 -2.56 14.08 3.39
C TRP A 82 -1.24 13.44 2.93
N LEU A 83 -0.13 13.72 3.61
CA LEU A 83 1.18 13.14 3.27
C LEU A 83 1.17 11.61 3.43
N ILE A 84 0.61 11.13 4.54
CA ILE A 84 0.47 9.69 4.80
C ILE A 84 -0.41 9.04 3.74
N PHE A 85 -1.53 9.64 3.37
CA PHE A 85 -2.38 9.15 2.28
C PHE A 85 -1.60 9.01 0.96
N LEU A 86 -0.83 10.04 0.58
CA LEU A 86 -0.03 10.01 -0.65
C LEU A 86 1.03 8.91 -0.61
N LEU A 87 1.71 8.74 0.53
CA LEU A 87 2.75 7.74 0.71
C LEU A 87 2.18 6.31 0.75
N ASP A 88 1.05 6.09 1.42
CA ASP A 88 0.35 4.80 1.45
C ASP A 88 -0.09 4.40 0.02
N GLN A 89 -0.62 5.36 -0.76
CA GLN A 89 -0.99 5.12 -2.15
C GLN A 89 0.22 4.85 -3.04
N ALA A 90 1.32 5.59 -2.88
CA ALA A 90 2.55 5.38 -3.63
C ALA A 90 3.16 3.99 -3.33
N ALA A 91 3.18 3.58 -2.07
CA ALA A 91 3.64 2.25 -1.66
C ALA A 91 2.77 1.13 -2.25
N ALA A 92 1.45 1.29 -2.26
CA ALA A 92 0.54 0.34 -2.91
C ALA A 92 0.83 0.20 -4.41
N TYR A 93 1.07 1.33 -5.12
CA TYR A 93 1.43 1.30 -6.54
C TYR A 93 2.77 0.61 -6.79
N LEU A 94 3.79 0.88 -5.98
CA LEU A 94 5.10 0.22 -6.11
C LEU A 94 5.00 -1.29 -5.85
N LEU A 95 4.19 -1.69 -4.86
CA LEU A 95 3.97 -3.09 -4.54
C LEU A 95 3.25 -3.82 -5.68
N VAL A 96 2.19 -3.25 -6.26
CA VAL A 96 1.48 -3.92 -7.36
C VAL A 96 2.34 -4.02 -8.62
N THR A 97 3.08 -2.98 -9.00
CA THR A 97 3.94 -3.03 -10.19
C THR A 97 5.05 -4.06 -10.04
N SER A 98 5.70 -4.13 -8.87
CA SER A 98 6.75 -5.11 -8.61
C SER A 98 6.23 -6.53 -8.48
N CYS A 99 5.08 -6.71 -7.81
CA CYS A 99 4.42 -8.00 -7.70
C CYS A 99 4.02 -8.54 -9.07
N SER A 100 3.43 -7.70 -9.94
CA SER A 100 3.08 -8.11 -11.31
C SER A 100 4.32 -8.48 -12.11
N ALA A 101 5.37 -7.66 -12.11
CA ALA A 101 6.61 -7.97 -12.83
C ALA A 101 7.25 -9.29 -12.36
N ALA A 102 7.25 -9.56 -11.05
CA ALA A 102 7.78 -10.81 -10.52
C ALA A 102 6.84 -12.00 -10.81
N ALA A 103 5.52 -11.81 -10.77
CA ALA A 103 4.55 -12.84 -11.08
C ALA A 103 4.65 -13.28 -12.55
N GLU A 104 4.81 -12.35 -13.48
CA GLU A 104 5.04 -12.64 -14.90
C GLU A 104 6.32 -13.46 -15.11
N LEU A 105 7.43 -13.10 -14.43
CA LEU A 105 8.65 -13.90 -14.49
C LEU A 105 8.46 -15.32 -13.92
N VAL A 106 7.71 -15.47 -12.83
CA VAL A 106 7.39 -16.79 -12.28
C VAL A 106 6.50 -17.59 -13.23
N TYR A 107 5.53 -16.94 -13.88
CA TYR A 107 4.64 -17.55 -14.85
C TYR A 107 5.40 -18.07 -16.06
N LEU A 108 6.15 -17.18 -16.69
CA LEU A 108 7.02 -17.51 -17.82
C LEU A 108 8.01 -18.63 -17.43
N ALA A 109 8.50 -18.66 -16.17
CA ALA A 109 9.52 -19.63 -15.79
C ALA A 109 8.95 -21.05 -15.67
N ARG A 110 7.64 -21.15 -15.45
CA ARG A 110 6.90 -22.42 -15.35
C ARG A 110 6.35 -22.87 -16.68
N GLU A 111 5.82 -21.97 -17.49
CA GLU A 111 5.13 -22.35 -18.73
C GLU A 111 6.03 -22.18 -19.97
N GLY A 112 7.04 -21.31 -19.89
CA GLY A 112 7.77 -20.81 -21.05
C GLY A 112 6.92 -19.89 -21.93
N ASP A 113 7.53 -19.40 -23.01
CA ASP A 113 6.84 -18.71 -24.09
C ASP A 113 7.55 -18.99 -25.41
N ARG A 114 6.84 -19.65 -26.33
CA ARG A 114 7.38 -20.05 -27.63
C ARG A 114 7.60 -18.88 -28.57
N GLU A 115 6.83 -17.80 -28.45
CA GLU A 115 6.91 -16.65 -29.36
C GLU A 115 8.21 -15.86 -29.15
N VAL A 116 8.66 -15.76 -27.89
CA VAL A 116 9.93 -15.11 -27.54
C VAL A 116 11.06 -16.12 -27.29
N SER A 117 10.86 -17.39 -27.65
CA SER A 117 11.82 -18.48 -27.48
C SER A 117 12.32 -18.66 -26.03
N TRP A 118 11.46 -18.41 -25.04
CA TRP A 118 11.75 -18.65 -23.64
C TRP A 118 11.33 -20.05 -23.21
N GLY A 119 12.29 -20.83 -22.71
CA GLY A 119 12.04 -22.18 -22.23
C GLY A 119 11.53 -22.22 -20.79
N GLU A 120 10.87 -23.30 -20.42
CA GLU A 120 10.55 -23.60 -19.03
C GLU A 120 11.85 -23.79 -18.22
N VAL A 121 11.95 -23.05 -17.12
CA VAL A 121 13.11 -23.05 -16.21
C VAL A 121 12.80 -23.86 -14.95
N CYS A 122 11.54 -23.86 -14.50
CA CYS A 122 11.16 -24.46 -13.22
C CYS A 122 11.22 -25.99 -13.18
N SER A 123 11.25 -26.66 -14.33
CA SER A 123 11.50 -28.11 -14.43
C SER A 123 12.89 -28.49 -13.92
N TYR A 124 13.89 -27.62 -14.13
CA TYR A 124 15.26 -27.81 -13.64
C TYR A 124 15.50 -27.10 -12.29
N PHE A 125 14.98 -25.88 -12.14
CA PHE A 125 15.19 -25.03 -10.96
C PHE A 125 13.95 -24.97 -10.05
N GLY A 126 13.35 -26.12 -9.75
CA GLY A 126 12.10 -26.20 -9.00
C GLY A 126 12.15 -25.57 -7.61
N ARG A 127 13.27 -25.67 -6.89
CA ARG A 127 13.44 -25.06 -5.57
C ARG A 127 13.47 -23.53 -5.68
N PHE A 128 14.21 -23.00 -6.66
CA PHE A 128 14.26 -21.58 -6.93
C PHE A 128 12.87 -21.02 -7.26
N CYS A 129 12.12 -21.70 -8.14
CA CYS A 129 10.77 -21.30 -8.49
C CYS A 129 9.78 -21.39 -7.32
N GLY A 130 9.91 -22.42 -6.48
CA GLY A 130 9.10 -22.55 -5.26
C GLY A 130 9.30 -21.37 -4.32
N ARG A 131 10.56 -21.04 -3.99
CA ARG A 131 10.91 -19.88 -3.15
C ARG A 131 10.45 -18.55 -3.76
N ALA A 132 10.65 -18.37 -5.07
CA ALA A 132 10.19 -17.18 -5.78
C ALA A 132 8.67 -17.01 -5.68
N THR A 133 7.92 -18.10 -5.84
CA THR A 133 6.45 -18.09 -5.73
C THR A 133 5.98 -17.72 -4.32
N VAL A 134 6.61 -18.31 -3.29
CA VAL A 134 6.31 -17.97 -1.89
C VAL A 134 6.59 -16.49 -1.62
N SER A 135 7.72 -15.97 -2.11
CA SER A 135 8.06 -14.56 -1.96
C SER A 135 7.05 -13.63 -2.63
N VAL A 136 6.63 -13.94 -3.87
CA VAL A 136 5.59 -13.17 -4.59
C VAL A 136 4.26 -13.21 -3.83
N ALA A 137 3.85 -14.38 -3.31
CA ALA A 137 2.63 -14.51 -2.52
C ALA A 137 2.68 -13.67 -1.22
N LEU A 138 3.82 -13.64 -0.54
CA LEU A 138 4.03 -12.79 0.63
C LEU A 138 3.95 -11.29 0.28
N GLN A 139 4.52 -10.88 -0.87
CA GLN A 139 4.42 -9.50 -1.34
C GLN A 139 2.98 -9.14 -1.71
N ALA A 140 2.23 -10.06 -2.33
CA ALA A 140 0.81 -9.86 -2.64
C ALA A 140 -0.03 -9.68 -1.37
N ALA A 141 0.26 -10.43 -0.28
CA ALA A 141 -0.37 -10.21 1.01
C ALA A 141 -0.03 -8.82 1.58
N ALA A 142 1.23 -8.39 1.50
CA ALA A 142 1.64 -7.04 1.91
C ALA A 142 0.95 -5.94 1.08
N LEU A 143 0.78 -6.15 -0.22
CA LEU A 143 0.02 -5.27 -1.11
C LEU A 143 -1.43 -5.11 -0.65
N LEU A 144 -2.12 -6.21 -0.31
CA LEU A 144 -3.50 -6.15 0.20
C LEU A 144 -3.60 -5.33 1.49
N CYS A 145 -2.63 -5.48 2.40
CA CYS A 145 -2.56 -4.64 3.59
C CYS A 145 -2.38 -3.16 3.25
N PHE A 146 -1.55 -2.83 2.25
CA PHE A 146 -1.36 -1.47 1.78
C PHE A 146 -2.58 -0.87 1.10
N VAL A 147 -3.30 -1.65 0.30
CA VAL A 147 -4.58 -1.23 -0.28
C VAL A 147 -5.57 -0.88 0.83
N ALA A 148 -5.67 -1.71 1.88
CA ALA A 148 -6.51 -1.42 3.04
C ALA A 148 -6.05 -0.15 3.79
N LEU A 149 -4.75 0.06 3.95
CA LEU A 149 -4.18 1.30 4.54
C LEU A 149 -4.57 2.53 3.72
N SER A 150 -4.40 2.49 2.40
CA SER A 150 -4.77 3.58 1.50
C SER A 150 -6.26 3.94 1.61
N LEU A 151 -7.13 2.94 1.68
CA LEU A 151 -8.58 3.15 1.88
C LEU A 151 -8.85 3.84 3.22
N VAL A 152 -8.30 3.31 4.32
CA VAL A 152 -8.48 3.88 5.67
C VAL A 152 -7.95 5.32 5.75
N SER A 153 -6.83 5.60 5.08
CA SER A 153 -6.21 6.92 5.00
C SER A 153 -7.05 7.89 4.17
N ALA A 154 -7.55 7.45 3.01
CA ALA A 154 -8.48 8.22 2.17
C ALA A 154 -9.75 8.60 2.95
N PHE A 155 -10.41 7.63 3.61
CA PHE A 155 -11.61 7.89 4.41
C PHE A 155 -11.37 8.94 5.50
N ARG A 156 -10.17 8.98 6.09
CA ARG A 156 -9.83 9.99 7.10
C ARG A 156 -9.70 11.39 6.49
N VAL A 157 -8.99 11.49 5.38
CA VAL A 157 -8.75 12.77 4.69
C VAL A 157 -10.05 13.34 4.16
N PHE A 158 -10.87 12.53 3.49
CA PHE A 158 -12.14 12.99 2.90
C PHE A 158 -13.20 13.35 3.94
N ARG A 159 -13.31 12.58 5.05
CA ARG A 159 -14.26 12.91 6.12
C ARG A 159 -13.94 14.21 6.85
N GLU A 160 -12.68 14.64 6.87
CA GLU A 160 -12.29 15.92 7.44
C GLU A 160 -12.65 17.09 6.49
N PHE A 161 -12.79 16.82 5.19
CA PHE A 161 -13.21 17.82 4.19
C PHE A 161 -14.73 18.08 4.23
N ASP A 162 -15.53 17.09 4.66
CA ASP A 162 -17.01 17.15 4.74
C ASP A 162 -17.58 17.89 5.99
N GLY A 163 -16.88 18.88 6.58
CA GLY A 163 -17.39 19.59 7.78
C GLY A 163 -17.18 21.11 7.80
N PRO A 164 -18.21 21.95 8.10
CA PRO A 164 -19.67 21.74 8.05
C PRO A 164 -20.32 22.40 6.81
N ALA A 165 -21.23 21.70 6.14
CA ALA A 165 -22.22 22.34 5.29
C ALA A 165 -23.35 22.93 6.17
N ALA A 166 -23.73 24.17 5.86
CA ALA A 166 -24.87 24.94 6.39
C ALA A 166 -24.71 25.58 7.80
N HIS A 167 -24.07 26.74 7.84
CA HIS A 167 -24.80 27.92 8.35
C HIS A 167 -25.27 28.69 7.12
N VAL A 168 -26.39 28.27 6.54
CA VAL A 168 -27.19 29.20 5.75
C VAL A 168 -27.82 30.11 6.81
N ASP A 169 -27.24 31.30 6.97
CA ASP A 169 -27.85 32.35 7.78
C ASP A 169 -29.07 32.85 6.99
N CYS A 170 -30.22 32.19 7.16
CA CYS A 170 -31.51 32.76 6.77
C CYS A 170 -32.02 33.66 7.90
N SER A 171 -31.24 34.69 8.22
CA SER A 171 -31.62 35.72 9.19
C SER A 171 -31.55 37.12 8.59
N GLU A 172 -31.91 37.27 7.30
CA GLU A 172 -32.13 38.56 6.64
C GLU A 172 -33.43 38.53 5.82
N ASP A 173 -34.58 38.13 6.40
CA ASP A 173 -35.89 38.51 5.82
C ASP A 173 -37.08 38.35 6.80
N SER A 174 -37.00 38.92 8.01
CA SER A 174 -38.19 39.04 8.87
C SER A 174 -38.43 40.44 9.45
N ASP A 175 -37.55 41.41 9.15
CA ASP A 175 -37.77 42.82 9.46
C ASP A 175 -38.81 43.49 8.54
N SER A 176 -39.11 42.87 7.39
CA SER A 176 -40.01 43.38 6.37
C SER A 176 -41.50 43.04 6.61
N LYS A 177 -41.84 42.18 7.60
CA LYS A 177 -43.24 41.84 7.93
C LYS A 177 -43.82 42.53 9.17
N GLN A 178 -43.01 43.05 10.09
CA GLN A 178 -43.54 43.80 11.23
C GLN A 178 -43.87 45.27 10.93
N ALA A 179 -43.24 45.87 9.92
CA ALA A 179 -43.49 47.28 9.57
C ALA A 179 -44.85 47.54 8.90
N GLN A 180 -45.49 46.51 8.32
CA GLN A 180 -46.78 46.68 7.62
C GLN A 180 -48.00 46.50 8.53
N GLU A 181 -47.85 45.85 9.70
CA GLU A 181 -48.97 45.61 10.62
C GLU A 181 -49.08 46.67 11.75
N GLN A 182 -48.04 47.46 11.99
CA GLN A 182 -48.05 48.55 13.01
C GLN A 182 -48.45 49.93 12.46
N GLY A 183 -48.69 50.07 11.15
CA GLY A 183 -49.15 51.32 10.52
C GLY A 183 -50.65 51.38 10.19
N ALA A 184 -51.44 50.37 10.60
CA ALA A 184 -52.86 50.24 10.28
C ALA A 184 -53.76 50.10 11.53
N ARG A 185 -53.31 50.58 12.69
CA ARG A 185 -54.16 50.78 13.88
C ARG A 185 -53.93 52.16 14.48
#